data_AF-A0A7V2KVE2-F1
#
_entry.id   AF-A0A7V2KVE2-F1
#
_cell.length_a   1.000
_cell.length_b   1.000
_cell.length_c   1.000
_cell.angle_alpha   90.00
_cell.angle_beta   90.00
_cell.angle_gamma   90.00
#
_symmetry.space_group_name_H-M   'P 1'
#
loop_
_entity.id
_entity.type
_entity.pdbx_description
1 polymer ?
#
loop_
_entity_poly.entity_id
_entity_poly.type
_entity_poly.pdbx_seq_one_letter_code
_entity_poly.pdbx_strand_id
1 'polypeptide(L)'
;MENTEIAAVFRDIADLLEKKKENWFKIRAYRKAADSIGGLTVPVGQLVDEGRLKEVPGVGEAITKKITELVTTGRLEFYEKLKAEMGEGTD
;
A
#
# COMPACT_ATOMS: atom_id res chain seq x y z
N MET A 1 5.39 11.10 5.65
CA MET A 1 4.20 10.22 5.59
C MET A 1 4.16 9.39 6.83
N GLU A 2 3.04 9.41 7.50
CA GLU A 2 2.76 8.59 8.68
C GLU A 2 2.30 7.18 8.26
N ASN A 3 2.45 6.22 9.18
CA ASN A 3 2.02 4.82 8.96
C ASN A 3 0.54 4.72 8.58
N THR A 4 -0.30 5.54 9.22
CA THR A 4 -1.74 5.61 8.97
C THR A 4 -2.07 6.06 7.56
N GLU A 5 -1.31 7.00 6.99
CA GLU A 5 -1.47 7.46 5.60
C GLU A 5 -1.11 6.36 4.61
N ILE A 6 0.02 5.67 4.84
CA ILE A 6 0.44 4.52 4.01
C ILE A 6 -0.61 3.42 4.07
N ALA A 7 -1.09 3.08 5.28
CA ALA A 7 -2.13 2.08 5.46
C ALA A 7 -3.43 2.48 4.73
N ALA A 8 -3.83 3.75 4.78
CA ALA A 8 -5.00 4.25 4.07
C ALA A 8 -4.88 4.04 2.55
N VAL A 9 -3.75 4.45 1.95
CA VAL A 9 -3.50 4.24 0.51
C VAL A 9 -3.59 2.76 0.13
N PHE A 10 -3.04 1.87 0.96
CA PHE A 10 -3.10 0.43 0.69
C PHE A 10 -4.51 -0.18 0.86
N ARG A 11 -5.33 0.34 1.80
CA ARG A 11 -6.75 -0.03 1.89
C ARG A 11 -7.52 0.42 0.66
N ASP A 12 -7.36 1.69 0.27
CA ASP A 12 -7.95 2.24 -0.94
C ASP A 12 -7.62 1.38 -2.17
N ILE A 13 -6.36 0.99 -2.35
CA ILE A 13 -5.96 0.07 -3.43
C ILE A 13 -6.74 -1.25 -3.34
N ALA A 14 -6.87 -1.84 -2.15
CA ALA A 14 -7.61 -3.08 -1.99
C ALA A 14 -9.09 -2.93 -2.38
N ASP A 15 -9.73 -1.83 -1.97
CA ASP A 15 -11.12 -1.54 -2.30
C ASP A 15 -11.31 -1.27 -3.80
N LEU A 16 -10.36 -0.57 -4.44
CA LEU A 16 -10.37 -0.38 -5.90
C LEU A 16 -10.20 -1.72 -6.63
N LEU A 17 -9.27 -2.57 -6.20
CA LEU A 17 -9.08 -3.90 -6.81
C LEU A 17 -10.31 -4.80 -6.63
N GLU A 18 -11.00 -4.69 -5.48
CA GLU A 18 -12.23 -5.40 -5.18
C GLU A 18 -13.38 -4.95 -6.10
N LYS A 19 -13.58 -3.62 -6.26
CA LYS A 19 -14.54 -3.06 -7.23
C LYS A 19 -14.27 -3.55 -8.65
N LYS A 20 -12.99 -3.71 -9.01
CA LYS A 20 -12.53 -4.24 -10.31
C LYS A 20 -12.72 -5.75 -10.47
N LYS A 21 -13.17 -6.46 -9.43
CA LYS A 21 -13.23 -7.94 -9.38
C LYS A 21 -11.89 -8.58 -9.72
N GLU A 22 -10.80 -7.92 -9.33
CA GLU A 22 -9.45 -8.43 -9.52
C GLU A 22 -9.22 -9.66 -8.62
N ASN A 23 -8.08 -10.32 -8.80
CA ASN A 23 -7.71 -11.50 -8.04
C ASN A 23 -7.79 -11.28 -6.51
N TRP A 24 -8.61 -12.10 -5.84
CA TRP A 24 -8.83 -12.08 -4.39
C TRP A 24 -7.54 -12.20 -3.57
N PHE A 25 -6.55 -12.93 -4.07
CA PHE A 25 -5.24 -13.04 -3.42
C PHE A 25 -4.53 -11.68 -3.34
N LYS A 26 -4.63 -10.86 -4.39
CA LYS A 26 -4.06 -9.50 -4.41
C LYS A 26 -4.78 -8.61 -3.42
N ILE A 27 -6.11 -8.57 -3.47
CA ILE A 27 -6.95 -7.77 -2.56
C ILE A 27 -6.59 -8.07 -1.10
N ARG A 28 -6.53 -9.37 -0.74
CA ARG A 28 -6.18 -9.80 0.61
C ARG A 28 -4.76 -9.42 1.01
N ALA A 29 -3.80 -9.47 0.08
CA ALA A 29 -2.43 -9.03 0.34
C ALA A 29 -2.36 -7.53 0.67
N TYR A 30 -3.07 -6.68 -0.08
CA TYR A 30 -3.14 -5.24 0.19
C TYR A 30 -3.84 -4.93 1.51
N ARG A 31 -4.99 -5.55 1.81
CA ARG A 31 -5.66 -5.38 3.11
C ARG A 31 -4.75 -5.78 4.27
N LYS A 32 -4.12 -6.96 4.18
CA LYS A 32 -3.22 -7.45 5.24
C LYS A 32 -2.01 -6.54 5.43
N ALA A 33 -1.41 -6.05 4.34
CA ALA A 33 -0.33 -5.09 4.43
C ALA A 33 -0.76 -3.80 5.12
N ALA A 34 -1.94 -3.26 4.78
CA ALA A 34 -2.46 -2.05 5.39
C ALA A 34 -2.74 -2.21 6.90
N ASP A 35 -3.32 -3.34 7.32
CA ASP A 35 -3.54 -3.64 8.74
C ASP A 35 -2.22 -3.74 9.50
N SER A 36 -1.26 -4.49 8.97
CA SER A 36 0.05 -4.62 9.58
C SER A 36 0.74 -3.28 9.72
N ILE A 37 0.76 -2.46 8.65
CA ILE A 37 1.39 -1.13 8.64
C ILE A 37 0.70 -0.17 9.62
N GLY A 38 -0.63 -0.13 9.61
CA GLY A 38 -1.40 0.74 10.48
C GLY A 38 -1.25 0.40 11.96
N GLY A 39 -0.92 -0.84 12.29
CA GLY A 39 -0.62 -1.29 13.66
C GLY A 39 0.85 -1.16 14.08
N LEU A 40 1.75 -0.74 13.20
CA LEU A 40 3.17 -0.59 13.55
C LEU A 40 3.37 0.63 14.46
N THR A 41 4.03 0.40 15.60
CA THR A 41 4.52 1.48 16.48
C THR A 41 5.74 2.19 15.89
N VAL A 42 6.51 1.51 15.04
CA VAL A 42 7.72 2.06 14.40
C VAL A 42 7.34 2.71 13.07
N PRO A 43 7.89 3.88 12.72
CA PRO A 43 7.66 4.51 11.42
C PRO A 43 8.08 3.60 10.27
N VAL A 44 7.20 3.45 9.27
CA VAL A 44 7.50 2.66 8.07
C VAL A 44 8.70 3.21 7.33
N GLY A 45 8.90 4.54 7.33
CA GLY A 45 10.09 5.16 6.72
C GLY A 45 11.40 4.63 7.30
N GLN A 46 11.43 4.39 8.62
CA GLN A 46 12.58 3.79 9.28
C GLN A 46 12.76 2.32 8.86
N LEU A 47 11.68 1.54 8.79
CA LEU A 47 11.76 0.14 8.32
C LEU A 47 12.20 0.01 6.86
N VAL A 48 11.85 1.00 6.03
CA VAL A 48 12.32 1.10 4.64
C VAL A 48 13.82 1.36 4.59
N ASP A 49 14.31 2.31 5.38
CA ASP A 49 15.74 2.65 5.46
C ASP A 49 16.58 1.47 5.98
N GLU A 50 16.09 0.77 7.01
CA GLU A 50 16.73 -0.43 7.56
C GLU A 50 16.58 -1.66 6.64
N GLY A 51 15.76 -1.62 5.58
CA GLY A 51 15.49 -2.76 4.71
C GLY A 51 14.69 -3.90 5.38
N ARG A 52 14.06 -3.62 6.51
CA ARG A 52 13.37 -4.58 7.39
C ARG A 52 11.88 -4.71 7.13
N LEU A 53 11.37 -3.95 6.17
CA LEU A 53 9.95 -3.95 5.83
C LEU A 53 9.42 -5.35 5.41
N LYS A 54 10.28 -6.21 4.86
CA LYS A 54 9.95 -7.61 4.52
C LYS A 54 9.68 -8.50 5.75
N GLU A 55 10.10 -8.07 6.95
CA GLU A 55 9.81 -8.79 8.20
C GLU A 55 8.36 -8.57 8.66
N VAL A 56 7.68 -7.55 8.13
CA VAL A 56 6.30 -7.23 8.50
C VAL A 56 5.35 -8.29 7.94
N PRO A 57 4.52 -8.93 8.78
CA PRO A 57 3.64 -10.02 8.34
C PRO A 57 2.64 -9.52 7.29
N GLY A 58 2.60 -10.19 6.13
CA GLY A 58 1.72 -9.79 5.02
C GLY A 58 2.34 -8.75 4.07
N VAL A 59 3.53 -8.23 4.37
CA VAL A 59 4.30 -7.37 3.46
C VAL A 59 5.26 -8.23 2.64
N GLY A 60 4.79 -8.67 1.48
CA GLY A 60 5.64 -9.38 0.51
C GLY A 60 6.55 -8.43 -0.28
N GLU A 61 7.34 -8.99 -1.20
CA GLU A 61 8.30 -8.23 -2.00
C GLU A 61 7.64 -7.17 -2.89
N ALA A 62 6.49 -7.50 -3.49
CA ALA A 62 5.73 -6.57 -4.33
C ALA A 62 5.05 -5.43 -3.53
N ILE A 63 4.75 -5.67 -2.25
CA ILE A 63 4.20 -4.65 -1.35
C ILE A 63 5.34 -3.77 -0.84
N THR A 64 6.47 -4.38 -0.48
CA THR A 64 7.69 -3.69 -0.05
C THR A 64 8.10 -2.63 -1.05
N LYS A 65 8.25 -3.00 -2.34
CA LYS A 65 8.62 -2.05 -3.40
C LYS A 65 7.66 -0.86 -3.50
N LYS A 66 6.36 -1.10 -3.39
CA LYS A 66 5.34 -0.04 -3.46
C LYS A 66 5.37 0.89 -2.25
N ILE A 67 5.59 0.35 -1.06
CA ILE A 67 5.73 1.16 0.15
C ILE A 67 6.99 2.02 0.05
N THR A 68 8.11 1.43 -0.38
CA THR A 68 9.35 2.18 -0.61
C THR A 68 9.13 3.31 -1.62
N GLU A 69 8.49 3.05 -2.76
CA GLU A 69 8.14 4.07 -3.76
C GLU A 69 7.27 5.18 -3.15
N LEU A 70 6.21 4.81 -2.42
CA LEU A 70 5.30 5.75 -1.79
C LEU A 70 6.00 6.63 -0.74
N VAL A 71 6.87 6.04 0.07
CA VAL A 71 7.62 6.76 1.11
C VAL A 71 8.69 7.68 0.51
N THR A 72 9.36 7.24 -0.55
CA THR A 72 10.48 7.99 -1.16
C THR A 72 10.01 9.08 -2.11
N THR A 73 8.97 8.83 -2.90
CA THR A 73 8.47 9.77 -3.91
C THR A 73 7.25 10.56 -3.45
N GLY A 74 6.58 10.11 -2.38
CA GLY A 74 5.30 10.65 -1.92
C GLY A 74 4.12 10.25 -2.79
N ARG A 75 4.33 9.44 -3.84
CA ARG A 75 3.29 8.98 -4.76
C ARG A 75 3.48 7.49 -5.06
N LEU A 76 2.41 6.86 -5.51
CA LEU A 76 2.44 5.47 -5.92
C LEU A 76 1.77 5.37 -7.28
N GLU A 77 2.56 5.14 -8.32
CA GLU A 77 2.06 5.11 -9.70
C GLU A 77 0.93 4.09 -9.87
N PHE A 78 1.05 2.95 -9.16
CA PHE A 78 0.03 1.91 -9.19
C PHE A 78 -1.31 2.41 -8.63
N TYR A 79 -1.30 3.23 -7.58
CA TYR A 79 -2.50 3.82 -7.01
C TYR A 79 -3.11 4.86 -7.95
N GLU A 80 -2.28 5.75 -8.50
CA GLU A 80 -2.73 6.78 -9.45
C GLU A 80 -3.38 6.15 -10.70
N LYS A 81 -2.76 5.10 -11.27
CA LYS A 81 -3.33 4.34 -12.39
C LYS A 81 -4.67 3.70 -12.02
N LEU A 82 -4.77 3.07 -10.85
CA LEU A 82 -6.02 2.47 -10.39
C LEU A 82 -7.14 3.52 -10.23
N LYS A 83 -6.84 4.69 -9.66
CA LYS A 83 -7.82 5.78 -9.54
C LYS A 83 -8.28 6.29 -10.89
N ALA A 84 -7.35 6.50 -11.82
CA ALA A 84 -7.66 6.95 -13.17
C ALA A 84 -8.56 5.96 -13.92
N GLU A 85 -8.29 4.65 -13.80
CA GLU A 85 -9.13 3.62 -14.41
C GLU A 85 -10.54 3.51 -13.79
N MET A 86 -10.70 3.90 -12.52
CA MET A 86 -11.99 3.89 -11.84
C MET A 86 -12.84 5.14 -12.09
N GLY A 87 -12.32 6.12 -12.85
CA GLY A 87 -12.99 7.41 -13.00
C GLY A 87 -13.03 8.25 -11.72
N GLU A 88 -12.29 7.85 -10.68
CA GLU A 88 -12.02 8.65 -9.48
C GLU A 88 -10.82 9.60 -9.70
N GLY A 89 -10.48 9.85 -10.96
CA GLY A 89 -9.68 11.00 -11.38
C GLY A 89 -10.60 12.21 -11.41
N THR A 90 -10.52 13.05 -10.38
CA THR A 90 -11.20 14.34 -10.32
C THR A 90 -10.98 15.11 -11.63
N ASP A 91 -12.06 15.37 -12.37
CA ASP A 91 -12.28 16.67 -13.00
C ASP A 91 -13.07 17.53 -12.00
#